data_AF-A0A2N2ZZ94-F1
#
_entry.id   AF-A0A2N2ZZ94-F1
#
_cell.length_a   1.000
_cell.length_b   1.000
_cell.length_c   1.000
_cell.angle_alpha   90.00
_cell.angle_beta   90.00
_cell.angle_gamma   90.00
#
_symmetry.space_group_name_H-M   'P 1'
#
loop_
_entity.id
_entity.type
_entity.pdbx_description
1 polymer ?
#
loop_
_entity_poly.entity_id
_entity_poly.type
_entity_poly.pdbx_seq_one_letter_code
_entity_poly.pdbx_strand_id
1 'polypeptide(L)'
;MSESLFSKKNMKLIKDPLNDDNPITVQVLGICSALAITVKVETAFVMAISVLFVLIGANVIVSLLRKVIPSRIRIIVQLVIVASLVILVDQVLKAFVYDVSKQLSVFVGLIITNCII
;
A
#
# COMPACT_ATOMS: atom_id res chain seq x y z
N MET A 1 -17.17 -16.31 24.50
CA MET A 1 -16.85 -17.72 24.21
C MET A 1 -15.49 -17.72 23.53
N SER A 2 -14.43 -18.09 24.25
CA SER A 2 -13.06 -18.06 23.74
C SER A 2 -12.91 -19.17 22.70
N GLU A 3 -13.02 -18.84 21.40
CA GLU A 3 -12.61 -19.79 20.37
C GLU A 3 -11.10 -20.04 20.47
N SER A 4 -10.69 -21.29 20.28
CA SER A 4 -9.27 -21.64 20.22
C SER A 4 -8.61 -20.96 19.02
N LEU A 5 -7.40 -20.44 19.21
CA LEU A 5 -6.64 -19.72 18.17
C LEU A 5 -6.43 -20.53 16.88
N PHE A 6 -6.57 -21.86 16.93
CA PHE A 6 -6.40 -22.80 15.81
C PHE A 6 -7.69 -23.56 15.41
N SER A 7 -8.87 -22.97 15.61
CA SER A 7 -10.12 -23.48 15.02
C SER A 7 -10.07 -23.48 13.49
N LYS A 8 -10.75 -24.43 12.81
CA LYS A 8 -10.80 -24.53 11.32
C LYS A 8 -11.27 -23.22 10.66
N LYS A 9 -12.08 -22.43 11.37
CA LYS A 9 -12.54 -21.09 10.95
C LYS A 9 -11.42 -20.05 10.97
N ASN A 10 -10.61 -20.02 12.03
CA ASN A 10 -9.47 -19.09 12.17
C ASN A 10 -8.32 -19.45 11.21
N MET A 11 -8.08 -20.74 10.98
CA MET A 11 -7.13 -21.21 9.98
C MET A 11 -7.54 -20.79 8.56
N LYS A 12 -8.85 -20.73 8.30
CA LYS A 12 -9.39 -20.29 7.02
C LYS A 12 -9.09 -18.80 6.78
N LEU A 13 -9.29 -17.94 7.78
CA LEU A 13 -8.97 -16.50 7.71
C LEU A 13 -7.50 -16.20 7.39
N ILE A 14 -6.56 -17.06 7.80
CA ILE A 14 -5.13 -16.90 7.51
C ILE A 14 -4.78 -17.43 6.11
N LYS A 15 -5.43 -18.50 5.66
CA LYS A 15 -5.16 -19.15 4.37
C LYS A 15 -5.88 -18.51 3.18
N ASP A 16 -7.08 -17.96 3.39
CA ASP A 16 -7.89 -17.34 2.34
C ASP A 16 -7.15 -16.22 1.56
N PRO A 17 -6.50 -15.23 2.19
CA PRO A 17 -5.81 -14.16 1.47
C PRO A 17 -4.57 -14.62 0.67
N LEU A 18 -4.03 -15.80 0.99
CA LEU A 18 -2.89 -16.38 0.27
C LEU A 18 -3.30 -17.27 -0.90
N ASN A 19 -4.57 -17.67 -0.98
CA ASN A 19 -5.05 -18.63 -1.97
C ASN A 19 -6.16 -18.01 -2.83
N ASP A 20 -7.43 -18.18 -2.44
CA ASP A 20 -8.58 -17.90 -3.30
C ASP A 20 -9.03 -16.43 -3.27
N ASP A 21 -8.63 -15.66 -2.24
CA ASP A 21 -8.99 -14.25 -2.06
C ASP A 21 -7.78 -13.31 -2.21
N ASN A 22 -6.73 -13.72 -2.93
CA ASN A 22 -5.55 -12.87 -3.12
C ASN A 22 -5.86 -11.67 -4.06
N PRO A 23 -5.74 -10.41 -3.62
CA PRO A 23 -6.11 -9.24 -4.42
C PRO A 23 -5.25 -9.05 -5.68
N ILE A 24 -4.00 -9.54 -5.67
CA ILE A 24 -3.07 -9.36 -6.80
C ILE A 24 -3.37 -10.37 -7.91
N THR A 25 -3.54 -11.65 -7.57
CA THR A 25 -3.71 -12.73 -8.56
C THR A 25 -5.15 -12.86 -9.02
N VAL A 26 -6.11 -12.74 -8.09
CA VAL A 26 -7.52 -13.02 -8.37
C VAL A 26 -8.29 -11.76 -8.77
N GLN A 27 -8.08 -10.65 -8.05
CA GLN A 27 -8.77 -9.38 -8.33
C GLN A 27 -8.00 -8.46 -9.30
N VAL A 28 -6.75 -8.82 -9.64
CA VAL A 28 -5.87 -8.06 -10.56
C VAL A 28 -5.64 -6.61 -10.08
N LEU A 29 -5.66 -6.38 -8.76
CA LEU A 29 -5.38 -5.09 -8.16
C LEU A 29 -3.89 -5.00 -7.80
N GLY A 30 -3.24 -3.89 -8.16
CA GLY A 30 -1.82 -3.63 -7.81
C GLY A 30 -0.79 -4.44 -8.61
N ILE A 31 -1.19 -5.10 -9.69
CA ILE A 31 -0.30 -5.95 -10.52
C ILE A 31 0.85 -5.17 -11.17
N CYS A 32 0.65 -3.89 -11.50
CA CYS A 32 1.65 -3.03 -12.13
C CYS A 32 2.88 -2.83 -11.24
N SER A 33 2.67 -2.51 -9.96
CA SER A 33 3.75 -2.40 -8.98
C SER A 33 4.37 -3.74 -8.63
N ALA A 34 3.58 -4.81 -8.58
CA ALA A 34 4.06 -6.16 -8.25
C ALA A 34 5.02 -6.70 -9.31
N LEU A 35 4.70 -6.53 -10.60
CA LEU A 35 5.55 -6.96 -11.71
C LEU A 35 6.83 -6.10 -11.83
N ALA A 36 6.70 -4.79 -11.60
CA ALA A 36 7.80 -3.84 -11.78
C ALA A 36 8.96 -4.04 -10.79
N ILE A 37 8.70 -4.52 -9.56
CA ILE A 37 9.71 -4.60 -8.50
C ILE A 37 10.36 -5.98 -8.33
N THR A 38 10.21 -6.86 -9.31
CA THR A 38 10.76 -8.23 -9.30
C THR A 38 12.28 -8.30 -9.50
N VAL A 39 12.95 -7.20 -9.87
CA VAL A 39 14.37 -7.19 -10.24
C VAL A 39 15.31 -7.33 -9.03
N LYS A 40 14.98 -6.71 -7.89
CA LYS A 40 15.81 -6.73 -6.68
C LYS A 40 14.96 -6.87 -5.43
N VAL A 41 15.32 -7.82 -4.58
CA VAL A 41 14.65 -8.07 -3.29
C VAL A 41 14.81 -6.89 -2.33
N GLU A 42 15.98 -6.24 -2.34
CA GLU A 42 16.25 -5.08 -1.48
C GLU A 42 15.30 -3.91 -1.76
N THR A 43 15.07 -3.58 -3.04
CA THR A 43 14.11 -2.52 -3.41
C THR A 43 12.67 -2.93 -3.10
N ALA A 44 12.32 -4.21 -3.32
CA ALA A 44 10.99 -4.73 -3.03
C ALA A 44 10.65 -4.60 -1.54
N PHE A 45 11.60 -4.92 -0.67
CA PHE A 45 11.42 -4.83 0.77
C PHE A 45 11.18 -3.39 1.24
N VAL A 46 12.00 -2.44 0.76
CA VAL A 46 11.87 -1.02 1.14
C VAL A 46 10.56 -0.43 0.60
N MET A 47 10.17 -0.77 -0.64
CA MET A 47 8.90 -0.35 -1.20
C MET A 47 7.72 -0.90 -0.41
N ALA A 48 7.74 -2.19 -0.02
CA ALA A 48 6.66 -2.80 0.74
C ALA A 48 6.45 -2.12 2.11
N ILE A 49 7.53 -1.81 2.83
CA ILE A 49 7.46 -1.06 4.10
C ILE A 49 6.90 0.35 3.87
N SER A 50 7.37 1.01 2.81
CA SER A 50 6.92 2.37 2.46
C SER A 50 5.42 2.39 2.13
N VAL A 51 4.94 1.46 1.31
CA VAL A 51 3.52 1.33 0.94
C VAL A 51 2.67 1.00 2.16
N LEU A 52 3.13 0.11 3.05
CA LEU A 52 2.41 -0.22 4.28
C LEU A 52 2.21 1.03 5.15
N PHE A 53 3.24 1.83 5.34
CA PHE A 53 3.16 3.08 6.10
C PHE A 53 2.18 4.07 5.47
N VAL A 54 2.28 4.29 4.14
CA VAL A 54 1.39 5.19 3.41
C VAL A 54 -0.06 4.70 3.47
N LEU A 55 -0.31 3.40 3.29
CA LEU A 55 -1.65 2.82 3.32
C LEU A 55 -2.33 3.04 4.67
N ILE A 56 -1.59 2.81 5.77
CA ILE A 56 -2.11 3.05 7.12
C ILE A 56 -2.40 4.53 7.31
N GLY A 57 -1.44 5.41 7.01
CA GLY A 57 -1.59 6.86 7.17
C GLY A 57 -2.74 7.44 6.33
N ALA A 58 -2.82 7.04 5.06
CA ALA A 58 -3.86 7.50 4.15
C ALA A 58 -5.25 7.08 4.64
N ASN A 59 -5.43 5.82 5.05
CA ASN A 59 -6.73 5.35 5.56
C ASN A 59 -7.16 6.08 6.83
N VAL A 60 -6.23 6.40 7.74
CA VAL A 60 -6.53 7.19 8.94
C VAL A 60 -6.99 8.60 8.57
N ILE A 61 -6.25 9.30 7.70
CA ILE A 61 -6.58 10.67 7.27
C ILE A 61 -7.91 10.70 6.51
N VAL A 62 -8.11 9.77 5.58
CA VAL A 62 -9.34 9.66 4.78
C VAL A 62 -10.54 9.32 5.67
N SER A 63 -10.37 8.50 6.70
CA SER A 63 -11.43 8.20 7.67
C SER A 63 -11.87 9.45 8.43
N LEU A 64 -10.93 10.29 8.87
CA LEU A 64 -11.21 11.56 9.56
C LEU A 64 -11.92 12.57 8.66
N LEU A 65 -11.52 12.67 7.38
CA LEU A 65 -12.07 13.64 6.43
C LEU A 65 -13.34 13.16 5.71
N ARG A 66 -13.76 11.90 5.91
CA ARG A 66 -14.87 11.26 5.17
C ARG A 66 -16.19 12.06 5.20
N LYS A 67 -16.48 12.78 6.29
CA LYS A 67 -17.72 13.56 6.44
C LYS A 67 -17.70 14.91 5.72
N VAL A 68 -16.51 15.45 5.44
CA VAL A 68 -16.33 16.77 4.83
C VAL A 68 -16.26 16.67 3.30
N ILE A 69 -15.80 15.53 2.77
CA ILE A 69 -15.54 15.37 1.33
C ILE A 69 -16.83 15.04 0.55
N PRO A 70 -17.26 15.91 -0.39
CA PRO A 70 -18.42 15.62 -1.23
C PRO A 70 -18.12 14.50 -2.23
N SER A 71 -19.12 13.64 -2.48
CA SER A 71 -18.97 12.39 -3.24
C SER A 71 -18.39 12.56 -4.65
N ARG A 72 -18.64 13.70 -5.29
CA ARG A 72 -18.19 13.99 -6.67
C ARG A 72 -16.67 14.09 -6.81
N ILE A 73 -15.96 14.52 -5.76
CA ILE A 73 -14.50 14.78 -5.81
C ILE A 73 -13.70 13.83 -4.91
N ARG A 74 -14.32 12.77 -4.39
CA ARG A 74 -13.72 11.91 -3.37
C ARG A 74 -12.40 11.26 -3.81
N ILE A 75 -12.38 10.71 -5.03
CA ILE A 75 -11.19 10.06 -5.59
C ILE A 75 -10.03 11.06 -5.73
N ILE A 76 -10.31 12.28 -6.20
CA ILE A 76 -9.29 13.32 -6.37
C ILE A 76 -8.67 13.68 -5.02
N VAL A 77 -9.48 13.87 -3.98
CA VAL A 77 -8.99 14.19 -2.63
C VAL A 77 -8.16 13.04 -2.04
N GLN A 78 -8.62 11.80 -2.19
CA GLN A 78 -7.89 10.62 -1.71
C GLN A 78 -6.52 10.49 -2.39
N LEU A 79 -6.44 10.64 -3.70
CA LEU A 79 -5.18 10.58 -4.44
C LEU A 79 -4.21 11.70 -4.04
N VAL A 80 -4.70 12.91 -3.77
CA VAL A 80 -3.86 14.03 -3.29
C VAL A 80 -3.28 13.72 -1.90
N ILE A 81 -4.08 13.16 -0.99
CA ILE A 81 -3.62 12.76 0.35
C ILE A 81 -2.52 11.70 0.23
N VAL A 82 -2.76 10.64 -0.55
CA VAL A 82 -1.78 9.58 -0.77
C VAL A 82 -0.50 10.15 -1.40
N ALA A 83 -0.60 10.94 -2.46
CA ALA A 83 0.55 11.55 -3.13
C ALA A 83 1.40 12.39 -2.17
N SER A 84 0.75 13.19 -1.31
CA SER A 84 1.48 14.00 -0.31
C SER A 84 2.26 13.14 0.68
N LEU A 85 1.68 12.04 1.17
CA LEU A 85 2.36 11.10 2.08
C LEU A 85 3.52 10.37 1.39
N VAL A 86 3.33 9.94 0.15
CA VAL A 86 4.40 9.27 -0.62
C VAL A 86 5.57 10.21 -0.85
N ILE A 87 5.33 11.49 -1.16
CA ILE A 87 6.37 12.50 -1.31
C ILE A 87 7.14 12.71 0.01
N LEU A 88 6.44 12.74 1.15
CA LEU A 88 7.11 12.83 2.46
C LEU A 88 8.03 11.63 2.71
N VAL A 89 7.59 10.42 2.39
CA VAL A 89 8.42 9.21 2.51
C VAL A 89 9.63 9.26 1.58
N ASP A 90 9.46 9.71 0.34
CA ASP A 90 10.55 9.88 -0.63
C ASP A 90 11.62 10.85 -0.09
N GLN A 91 11.21 11.98 0.49
CA GLN A 91 12.15 12.94 1.08
C GLN A 91 12.89 12.38 2.31
N VAL A 92 12.19 11.62 3.16
CA VAL A 92 12.82 10.94 4.30
C VAL A 92 13.86 9.92 3.83
N LEU A 93 13.54 9.13 2.81
CA LEU A 93 14.49 8.16 2.24
C LEU A 93 15.70 8.83 1.59
N LYS A 94 15.53 9.98 0.92
CA LYS A 94 16.65 10.78 0.39
C LYS A 94 17.63 11.21 1.46
N ALA A 95 17.14 11.50 2.67
CA ALA A 95 17.95 11.97 3.78
C ALA A 95 18.76 10.85 4.47
N PHE A 96 18.23 9.63 4.55
CA PHE A 96 18.87 8.52 5.29
C PHE A 96 19.60 7.51 4.38
N VAL A 97 19.10 7.23 3.16
CA VAL A 97 19.63 6.16 2.29
C VAL A 97 19.58 6.59 0.82
N TYR A 98 20.59 7.34 0.36
CA TYR A 98 20.61 7.96 -0.97
C TYR A 98 20.60 6.95 -2.14
N ASP A 99 21.34 5.83 -2.03
CA ASP A 99 21.42 4.82 -3.09
C ASP A 99 20.11 4.06 -3.33
N VAL A 100 19.36 3.81 -2.26
CA VAL A 100 18.03 3.19 -2.31
C VAL A 100 16.99 4.21 -2.77
N SER A 101 17.09 5.45 -2.30
CA SER A 101 16.19 6.53 -2.71
C SER A 101 16.28 6.83 -4.22
N LYS A 102 17.48 6.79 -4.81
CA LYS A 102 17.64 6.98 -6.26
C LYS A 102 16.86 5.93 -7.08
N GLN A 103 16.80 4.69 -6.59
CA GLN A 103 16.02 3.62 -7.21
C GLN A 103 14.52 3.82 -6.92
N LEU A 104 14.15 4.14 -5.67
CA LEU A 104 12.76 4.34 -5.26
C LEU A 104 12.08 5.55 -5.90
N SER A 105 12.81 6.61 -6.23
CA SER A 105 12.23 7.84 -6.79
C SER A 105 11.48 7.61 -8.11
N VAL A 106 11.84 6.56 -8.88
CA VAL A 106 11.10 6.15 -10.09
C VAL A 106 9.82 5.38 -9.73
N PHE A 107 9.84 4.64 -8.62
CA PHE A 107 8.71 3.84 -8.13
C PHE A 107 7.68 4.66 -7.33
N VAL A 108 7.99 5.89 -6.91
CA VAL A 108 7.04 6.81 -6.23
C VAL A 108 5.75 6.96 -7.07
N GLY A 109 5.86 7.13 -8.39
CA GLY A 109 4.70 7.21 -9.28
C GLY A 109 3.84 5.93 -9.26
N LEU A 110 4.48 4.76 -9.23
CA LEU A 110 3.81 3.46 -9.15
C LEU A 110 3.10 3.22 -7.81
N ILE A 111 3.56 3.86 -6.72
CA ILE A 111 2.87 3.84 -5.43
C ILE A 111 1.60 4.70 -5.51
N ILE A 112 1.68 5.89 -6.08
CA ILE A 112 0.53 6.81 -6.19
C ILE A 112 -0.59 6.19 -7.04
N THR A 113 -0.22 5.49 -8.11
CA THR A 113 -1.18 4.81 -9.01
C THR A 113 -1.46 3.37 -8.59
N ASN A 114 -1.10 2.95 -7.37
CA ASN A 114 -1.36 1.59 -6.92
C ASN A 114 -2.86 1.41 -6.64
N CYS A 115 -3.51 0.51 -7.38
CA CYS A 115 -4.95 0.25 -7.26
C CYS A 115 -5.36 -0.42 -5.93
N ILE A 116 -4.42 -0.81 -5.07
CA ILE A 116 -4.70 -1.37 -3.73
C ILE A 116 -4.93 -0.26 -2.69
N ILE A 117 -4.37 0.93 -2.92
CA ILE A 117 -4.44 2.08 -2.00
C ILE A 117 -5.72 2.89 -2.30
#